data_AF-A0A3N5F2C6-F1
#
_entry.id   AF-A0A3N5F2C6-F1
#
_cell.length_a   1.000
_cell.length_b   1.000
_cell.length_c   1.000
_cell.angle_alpha   90.00
_cell.angle_beta   90.00
_cell.angle_gamma   90.00
#
_symmetry.space_group_name_H-M   'P 1'
#
loop_
_entity.id
_entity.type
_entity.pdbx_description
1 polymer ?
#
loop_
_entity_poly.entity_id
_entity_poly.type
_entity_poly.pdbx_seq_one_letter_code
_entity_poly.pdbx_strand_id
1 'polypeptide(L)'
;MTPLQARLLEPAIAAHVLAAVLALAIGAYVVAGRKGTPAHRLAGRFWVVAMVVTALGSFFIEAQRFPLHTPLGTFGPIHLLSAFTLWNLWRAIAAIRRGAVIAHRRAMVGAFAGLVIAGMFTLVPGRTLGSWLIAIAA
;
A
#
# COMPACT_ATOMS: atom_id res chain seq x y z
N MET A 1 14.55 11.86 20.95
CA MET A 1 13.60 11.33 19.96
C MET A 1 12.65 12.45 19.57
N THR A 2 12.54 12.78 18.28
CA THR A 2 11.63 13.84 17.81
C THR A 2 10.17 13.36 17.84
N PRO A 3 9.17 14.25 17.92
CA PRO A 3 7.75 13.85 17.84
C PRO A 3 7.41 13.06 16.57
N LEU A 4 8.10 13.34 15.47
CA LEU A 4 7.96 12.60 14.21
C LEU A 4 8.52 11.17 14.32
N GLN A 5 9.69 10.99 14.95
CA GLN A 5 10.24 9.66 15.21
C GLN A 5 9.32 8.83 16.11
N ALA A 6 8.76 9.43 17.16
CA ALA A 6 7.80 8.76 18.04
C ALA A 6 6.58 8.24 17.27
N ARG A 7 5.98 9.07 16.40
CA ARG A 7 4.85 8.67 15.53
C ARG A 7 5.23 7.56 14.55
N LEU A 8 6.40 7.62 13.92
CA LEU A 8 6.83 6.58 12.99
C LEU A 8 7.06 5.22 13.65
N LEU A 9 7.38 5.21 14.95
CA LEU A 9 7.55 4.01 15.75
C LEU A 9 6.24 3.48 16.34
N GLU A 10 5.11 4.18 16.17
CA GLU A 10 3.81 3.62 16.55
C GLU A 10 3.60 2.30 15.79
N PRO A 11 3.20 1.21 16.48
CA PRO A 11 3.18 -0.12 15.87
C PRO A 11 2.39 -0.21 14.56
N ALA A 12 1.25 0.49 14.48
CA ALA A 12 0.41 0.53 13.27
C ALA A 12 1.13 1.20 12.09
N ILE A 13 1.77 2.36 12.34
CA ILE A 13 2.51 3.11 11.32
C ILE A 13 3.74 2.32 10.87
N ALA A 14 4.54 1.81 11.81
CA ALA A 14 5.73 1.04 11.51
C ALA A 14 5.40 -0.22 10.68
N ALA A 15 4.39 -0.98 11.09
CA ALA A 15 3.95 -2.18 10.36
C ALA A 15 3.43 -1.84 8.95
N HIS A 16 2.62 -0.78 8.83
CA HIS A 16 2.11 -0.32 7.54
C HIS A 16 3.23 0.10 6.59
N VAL A 17 4.17 0.93 7.05
CA VAL A 17 5.29 1.43 6.25
C VAL A 17 6.20 0.27 5.82
N LEU A 18 6.54 -0.64 6.73
CA LEU A 18 7.34 -1.81 6.40
C LEU A 18 6.67 -2.69 5.34
N ALA A 19 5.38 -2.98 5.51
CA ALA A 19 4.62 -3.75 4.54
C ALA A 19 4.53 -3.05 3.17
N ALA A 20 4.36 -1.72 3.15
CA ALA A 20 4.29 -0.93 1.92
C ALA A 20 5.62 -0.95 1.17
N VAL A 21 6.75 -0.84 1.87
CA VAL A 21 8.09 -0.92 1.28
C VAL A 21 8.34 -2.31 0.68
N LEU A 22 8.00 -3.38 1.41
CA LEU A 22 8.07 -4.74 0.89
C LEU A 22 7.16 -4.93 -0.34
N ALA A 23 5.94 -4.38 -0.30
CA ALA A 23 5.01 -4.44 -1.42
C ALA A 23 5.56 -3.69 -2.65
N LEU A 24 6.25 -2.55 -2.48
CA LEU A 24 6.90 -1.84 -3.57
C LEU A 24 8.01 -2.67 -4.21
N ALA A 25 8.91 -3.23 -3.39
CA ALA A 25 10.04 -4.03 -3.86
C ALA A 25 9.59 -5.30 -4.59
N ILE A 26 8.72 -6.10 -3.96
CA ILE A 26 8.22 -7.35 -4.55
C ILE A 26 7.31 -7.03 -5.75
N GLY A 27 6.50 -5.98 -5.67
CA GLY A 27 5.62 -5.55 -6.76
C GLY A 27 6.39 -5.17 -8.02
N ALA A 28 7.48 -4.41 -7.86
CA ALA A 28 8.38 -4.06 -8.97
C ALA A 28 8.95 -5.32 -9.65
N TYR A 29 9.43 -6.28 -8.84
CA TYR A 29 9.89 -7.57 -9.35
C TYR A 29 8.79 -8.35 -10.10
N VAL A 30 7.58 -8.44 -9.53
CA VAL A 30 6.45 -9.18 -10.11
C VAL A 30 5.98 -8.57 -11.43
N VAL A 31 5.91 -7.24 -11.50
CA VAL A 31 5.45 -6.50 -12.69
C VAL A 31 6.51 -6.54 -13.81
N ALA A 32 7.78 -6.36 -13.48
CA ALA A 32 8.87 -6.39 -14.45
C ALA A 32 9.18 -7.81 -14.95
N GLY A 33 9.20 -8.79 -14.04
CA GLY A 33 9.64 -10.16 -14.30
C GLY A 33 8.80 -10.95 -15.30
N ARG A 34 9.28 -12.13 -15.71
CA ARG A 34 8.55 -13.02 -16.63
C ARG A 34 7.28 -13.56 -15.96
N LYS A 35 6.15 -13.46 -16.66
CA LYS A 35 4.81 -13.78 -16.14
C LYS A 35 4.53 -15.27 -16.27
N GLY A 36 3.72 -15.81 -15.36
CA GLY A 36 3.28 -17.21 -15.39
C GLY A 36 4.31 -18.26 -14.97
N THR A 37 5.50 -17.87 -14.51
CA THR A 37 6.50 -18.80 -13.94
C THR A 37 6.15 -19.19 -12.50
N PRO A 38 6.67 -20.30 -11.95
CA PRO A 38 6.54 -20.62 -10.53
C PRO A 38 7.03 -19.48 -9.62
N ALA A 39 8.15 -18.84 -9.98
CA ALA A 39 8.69 -17.68 -9.27
C ALA A 39 7.72 -16.48 -9.29
N HIS A 40 7.12 -16.16 -10.44
CA HIS A 40 6.10 -15.11 -10.53
C HIS A 40 4.88 -15.41 -9.66
N ARG A 41 4.42 -16.66 -9.64
CA ARG A 41 3.28 -17.07 -8.80
C ARG A 41 3.59 -16.96 -7.31
N LEU A 42 4.79 -17.37 -6.89
CA LEU A 42 5.22 -17.28 -5.50
C LEU A 42 5.40 -15.83 -5.05
N ALA A 43 6.16 -15.03 -5.82
CA ALA A 43 6.35 -13.62 -5.53
C ALA A 43 5.03 -12.84 -5.55
N GLY A 44 4.12 -13.15 -6.49
CA GLY A 44 2.78 -12.57 -6.54
C GLY A 44 1.94 -12.85 -5.30
N ARG A 45 2.07 -14.04 -4.67
CA ARG A 45 1.39 -14.34 -3.40
C ARG A 45 1.94 -13.50 -2.25
N PHE A 46 3.27 -13.41 -2.12
CA PHE A 46 3.89 -12.56 -1.11
C PHE A 46 3.54 -11.09 -1.30
N TRP A 47 3.54 -10.62 -2.54
CA TRP A 47 3.12 -9.26 -2.87
C TRP A 47 1.66 -8.98 -2.46
N VAL A 48 0.73 -9.89 -2.75
CA VAL A 48 -0.67 -9.77 -2.33
C VAL A 48 -0.78 -9.71 -0.80
N VAL A 49 -0.05 -10.56 -0.07
CA VAL A 49 -0.05 -10.53 1.40
C VAL A 49 0.47 -9.18 1.91
N ALA A 50 1.60 -8.69 1.38
CA ALA A 50 2.15 -7.39 1.76
C ALA A 50 1.17 -6.25 1.47
N MET A 51 0.50 -6.27 0.32
CA MET A 51 -0.52 -5.28 -0.05
C MET A 51 -1.74 -5.34 0.87
N VAL A 52 -2.19 -6.53 1.27
CA VAL A 52 -3.31 -6.68 2.22
C VAL A 52 -2.93 -6.13 3.60
N VAL A 53 -1.74 -6.46 4.11
CA VAL A 53 -1.24 -5.91 5.38
C VAL A 53 -1.11 -4.39 5.30
N THR A 54 -0.61 -3.86 4.19
CA THR A 54 -0.52 -2.40 3.95
C THR A 54 -1.92 -1.77 3.97
N ALA A 55 -2.86 -2.28 3.18
CA ALA A 55 -4.19 -1.70 3.07
C ALA A 55 -4.98 -1.81 4.39
N LEU A 56 -4.96 -2.96 5.06
CA LEU A 56 -5.63 -3.13 6.36
C LEU A 56 -4.98 -2.28 7.45
N GLY A 57 -3.64 -2.25 7.50
CA GLY A 57 -2.89 -1.43 8.45
C GLY A 57 -3.21 0.06 8.33
N SER A 58 -3.53 0.54 7.11
CA SER A 58 -3.89 1.95 6.91
C SER A 58 -5.13 2.37 7.69
N PHE A 59 -6.11 1.49 7.92
CA PHE A 59 -7.33 1.83 8.67
C PHE A 59 -7.08 2.08 10.16
N PHE A 60 -5.89 1.76 10.67
CA PHE A 60 -5.45 2.08 12.02
C PHE A 60 -4.60 3.36 12.08
N ILE A 61 -4.53 4.13 10.99
CA ILE A 61 -3.73 5.34 10.87
C ILE A 61 -4.64 6.53 10.57
N GLU A 62 -4.65 7.52 11.45
CA GLU A 62 -5.49 8.71 11.32
C GLU A 62 -5.23 9.50 10.02
N ALA A 63 -6.31 9.89 9.34
CA ALA A 63 -6.26 10.67 8.12
C ALA A 63 -5.73 12.10 8.37
N GLN A 64 -4.62 12.47 7.73
CA GLN A 64 -4.03 13.82 7.87
C GLN A 64 -4.53 14.84 6.83
N ARG A 65 -5.25 14.41 5.78
CA ARG A 65 -5.79 15.30 4.72
C ARG A 65 -7.23 14.95 4.42
N PHE A 66 -8.08 15.97 4.39
CA PHE A 66 -9.54 15.87 4.23
C PHE A 66 -10.16 14.82 5.18
N PRO A 67 -9.91 14.92 6.51
CA PRO A 67 -10.41 13.94 7.45
C PRO A 67 -11.92 14.05 7.60
N LEU A 68 -12.58 12.90 7.54
CA LEU A 68 -13.94 12.68 8.02
C LEU A 68 -13.85 12.06 9.41
N HIS A 69 -14.41 12.75 10.40
CA HIS A 69 -14.43 12.27 11.78
C HIS A 69 -15.55 11.24 11.98
N THR A 70 -15.22 10.13 12.61
CA THR A 70 -16.17 9.06 12.95
C THR A 70 -15.90 8.58 14.38
N PRO A 71 -16.81 7.80 15.00
CA PRO A 71 -16.55 7.18 16.29
C PRO A 71 -15.35 6.22 16.32
N LEU A 72 -14.88 5.77 15.16
CA LEU A 72 -13.78 4.81 15.03
C LEU A 72 -12.43 5.47 14.69
N GLY A 73 -12.39 6.80 14.59
CA GLY A 73 -11.22 7.58 14.15
C GLY A 73 -11.50 8.45 12.93
N THR A 74 -10.45 8.97 12.32
CA THR A 74 -10.52 9.83 11.13
C THR A 74 -10.18 9.07 9.85
N PHE A 75 -11.08 9.16 8.88
CA PHE A 75 -10.93 8.53 7.57
C PHE A 75 -10.78 9.60 6.48
N GLY A 76 -10.28 9.21 5.31
CA GLY A 76 -10.02 10.17 4.23
C GLY A 76 -9.75 9.47 2.91
N PRO A 77 -9.40 10.21 1.84
CA PRO A 77 -9.26 9.65 0.49
C PRO A 77 -8.32 8.43 0.39
N ILE A 78 -7.24 8.40 1.19
CA ILE A 78 -6.29 7.29 1.22
C ILE A 78 -6.92 5.99 1.77
N HIS A 79 -7.89 6.08 2.67
CA HIS A 79 -8.61 4.92 3.21
C HIS A 79 -9.58 4.33 2.19
N LEU A 80 -10.21 5.18 1.38
CA LEU A 80 -11.02 4.73 0.25
C LEU A 80 -10.16 3.99 -0.77
N LEU A 81 -8.95 4.48 -1.03
CA LEU A 81 -7.98 3.78 -1.88
C LEU A 81 -7.58 2.42 -1.30
N SER A 82 -7.40 2.30 0.02
CA SER A 82 -7.14 1.03 0.68
C SER A 82 -8.31 0.04 0.54
N ALA A 83 -9.55 0.49 0.77
CA ALA A 83 -10.74 -0.35 0.57
C ALA A 83 -10.86 -0.82 -0.89
N PHE A 84 -10.67 0.10 -1.84
CA PHE A 84 -10.66 -0.21 -3.26
C PHE A 84 -9.54 -1.19 -3.63
N THR A 85 -8.36 -1.05 -3.04
CA THR A 85 -7.22 -1.96 -3.24
C THR A 85 -7.57 -3.37 -2.80
N LEU A 86 -8.13 -3.55 -1.61
CA LEU A 86 -8.56 -4.87 -1.12
C LEU A 86 -9.60 -5.51 -2.07
N TRP A 87 -10.59 -4.74 -2.50
CA TRP A 87 -11.58 -5.20 -3.47
C TRP A 87 -10.93 -5.60 -4.80
N ASN A 88 -10.03 -4.76 -5.33
CA ASN A 88 -9.34 -5.01 -6.58
C ASN A 88 -8.44 -6.26 -6.51
N LEU A 89 -7.75 -6.50 -5.40
CA LEU A 89 -6.96 -7.72 -5.19
C LEU A 89 -7.83 -8.97 -5.19
N TRP A 90 -8.97 -8.94 -4.50
CA TRP A 90 -9.93 -10.04 -4.53
C TRP A 90 -10.40 -10.32 -5.97
N ARG A 91 -10.79 -9.29 -6.72
CA ARG A 91 -11.17 -9.43 -8.13
C ARG A 91 -10.05 -9.96 -9.00
N ALA A 92 -8.81 -9.51 -8.80
CA ALA A 92 -7.64 -9.95 -9.55
C ALA A 92 -7.34 -11.43 -9.35
N ILE A 93 -7.49 -11.92 -8.11
CA ILE A 93 -7.33 -13.34 -7.77
C ILE A 93 -8.48 -14.17 -8.33
N ALA A 94 -9.72 -13.68 -8.24
CA ALA A 94 -10.87 -14.35 -8.84
C ALA A 94 -10.75 -14.45 -10.37
N ALA A 95 -10.22 -13.41 -11.03
CA ALA A 95 -9.98 -13.39 -12.46
C ALA A 95 -8.96 -14.46 -12.89
N ILE A 96 -7.81 -14.56 -12.22
CA ILE A 96 -6.79 -15.56 -12.60
C ILE A 96 -7.27 -16.99 -12.33
N ARG A 97 -8.07 -17.22 -11.28
CA ARG A 97 -8.68 -18.53 -11.01
C ARG A 97 -9.65 -18.98 -12.10
N ARG A 98 -10.26 -18.04 -12.84
CA ARG A 98 -11.12 -18.32 -14.00
C ARG A 98 -10.36 -18.30 -15.34
N GLY A 99 -9.02 -18.24 -15.32
CA GLY A 99 -8.21 -18.12 -16.53
C GLY A 99 -8.27 -16.76 -17.23
N ALA A 100 -8.89 -15.74 -16.63
CA ALA A 100 -8.99 -14.39 -17.20
C ALA A 100 -7.70 -13.58 -17.00
N VAL A 101 -6.64 -13.97 -17.71
CA VAL A 101 -5.28 -13.42 -17.55
C VAL A 101 -5.20 -11.92 -17.80
N ILE A 102 -5.89 -11.40 -18.83
CA ILE A 102 -5.88 -9.97 -19.15
C ILE A 102 -6.49 -9.14 -18.01
N ALA A 103 -7.60 -9.61 -17.44
CA ALA A 103 -8.26 -8.95 -16.32
C ALA A 103 -7.39 -8.96 -15.06
N HIS A 104 -6.78 -10.12 -14.74
CA HIS A 104 -5.81 -10.22 -13.65
C HIS A 104 -4.65 -9.24 -13.83
N ARG A 105 -4.02 -9.22 -15.02
CA ARG A 105 -2.89 -8.34 -15.32
C ARG A 105 -3.25 -6.87 -15.15
N ARG A 106 -4.39 -6.43 -15.71
CA ARG A 106 -4.86 -5.03 -15.58
C ARG A 106 -5.07 -4.66 -14.11
N ALA A 107 -5.72 -5.53 -13.33
CA ALA A 107 -5.97 -5.29 -11.92
C ALA A 107 -4.66 -5.22 -11.10
N MET A 108 -3.71 -6.14 -11.34
CA MET A 108 -2.44 -6.14 -10.62
C MET A 108 -1.55 -4.95 -10.98
N VAL A 109 -1.45 -4.57 -12.26
CA VAL A 109 -0.70 -3.38 -12.68
C VAL A 109 -1.34 -2.11 -12.11
N GLY A 110 -2.67 -2.00 -12.13
CA GLY A 110 -3.39 -0.88 -11.53
C GLY A 110 -3.16 -0.78 -10.02
N ALA A 111 -3.18 -1.90 -9.29
CA ALA A 111 -2.86 -1.92 -7.87
C ALA A 111 -1.41 -1.50 -7.57
N PHE A 112 -0.44 -1.93 -8.39
CA PHE A 112 0.94 -1.48 -8.25
C PHE A 112 1.11 0.01 -8.54
N ALA A 113 0.46 0.53 -9.59
CA ALA A 113 0.46 1.97 -9.87
C ALA A 113 -0.17 2.77 -8.70
N GLY A 114 -1.28 2.28 -8.15
CA GLY A 114 -1.92 2.86 -6.96
C GLY A 114 -1.00 2.88 -5.74
N LEU A 115 -0.25 1.80 -5.50
CA LEU A 115 0.76 1.73 -4.44
C LEU A 115 1.85 2.79 -4.61
N VAL A 116 2.39 2.95 -5.83
CA VAL A 116 3.41 3.97 -6.12
C VAL A 116 2.85 5.38 -5.89
N ILE A 117 1.66 5.67 -6.41
CA ILE A 117 1.00 6.99 -6.24
C ILE A 117 0.72 7.28 -4.75
N ALA A 118 0.21 6.29 -4.01
CA ALA A 118 -0.02 6.41 -2.57
C ALA A 118 1.29 6.68 -1.82
N GLY A 119 2.36 5.94 -2.15
CA GLY A 119 3.70 6.16 -1.61
C GLY A 119 4.18 7.59 -1.84
N MET A 120 4.08 8.11 -3.06
CA MET A 120 4.45 9.50 -3.37
C MET A 120 3.61 10.52 -2.58
N PHE A 121 2.32 10.26 -2.39
CA PHE A 121 1.46 11.12 -1.59
C PHE A 121 1.87 11.19 -0.11
N THR A 122 2.51 10.15 0.44
CA THR A 122 3.06 10.18 1.81
C THR A 122 4.28 11.11 1.97
N LEU A 123 4.94 11.46 0.86
CA LEU A 123 6.14 12.31 0.85
C LEU A 123 5.80 13.80 0.74
N VAL A 124 4.54 14.15 0.46
CA VAL A 124 4.08 15.54 0.38
C VAL A 124 4.32 16.26 1.72
N PRO A 125 4.84 17.51 1.72
CA PRO A 125 5.03 18.29 2.94
C PRO A 125 3.77 18.37 3.82
N GLY A 126 3.98 18.22 5.13
CA GLY A 126 2.91 18.14 6.12
C GLY A 126 2.35 16.73 6.34
N ARG A 127 2.83 15.71 5.62
CA ARG A 127 2.64 14.29 5.98
C ARG A 127 3.75 13.82 6.90
N THR A 128 3.47 12.87 7.79
CA THR A 128 4.44 12.41 8.80
C THR A 128 5.76 11.96 8.18
N LEU A 129 5.69 11.09 7.16
CA LEU A 129 6.89 10.55 6.51
C LEU A 129 7.64 11.62 5.71
N GLY A 130 6.94 12.43 4.90
CA GLY A 130 7.53 13.53 4.15
C GLY A 130 8.21 14.58 5.05
N SER A 131 7.53 15.01 6.11
CA SER A 131 8.11 15.95 7.08
C SER A 131 9.35 15.39 7.78
N TRP A 132 9.35 14.10 8.10
CA TRP A 132 10.52 13.45 8.69
C TRP A 132 11.71 13.39 7.72
N LEU A 133 11.48 13.03 6.44
CA LEU A 133 12.54 12.99 5.43
C LEU A 133 13.17 14.35 5.17
N ILE A 134 12.36 15.41 5.11
CA ILE A 134 12.86 16.78 4.96
C ILE A 134 13.71 17.17 6.18
N ALA A 135 13.26 16.85 7.38
CA ALA A 135 13.94 17.21 8.62
C ALA A 135 15.30 16.53 8.83
N ILE A 136 15.54 15.35 8.22
CA ILE A 136 16.85 14.67 8.29
C ILE A 136 17.78 15.03 7.14
N ALA A 137 17.26 15.66 6.08
CA ALA A 137 18.02 16.06 4.90
C ALA A 137 18.49 17.53 4.94
N ALA A 138 18.02 18.28 5.95
CA ALA A 138 18.39 19.66 6.26
C ALA A 138 19.38 19.70 7.43
#